data_AF-A0A0C9UF41-F1
#
_entry.id   AF-A0A0C9UF41-F1
#
_cell.length_a   1.000
_cell.length_b   1.000
_cell.length_c   1.000
_cell.angle_alpha   90.00
_cell.angle_beta   90.00
_cell.angle_gamma   90.00
#
_symmetry.space_group_name_H-M   'P 1'
#
loop_
_entity.id
_entity.type
_entity.pdbx_description
1 polymer ?
#
loop_
_entity_poly.entity_id
_entity_poly.type
_entity_poly.pdbx_seq_one_letter_code
_entity_poly.pdbx_strand_id
1 'polypeptide(L)' 'MNEPFNESLEKIAIGKASASFIQQALTDRVEGHVPNTEEDIKQAAATMYTAGSDTTVAVIHTLILLPILHPEIQ' A
#
# COMPACT_ATOMS: atom_id res chain seq x y z
N MET A 1 8.45 12.53 6.71
CA MET A 1 7.23 12.55 5.88
C MET A 1 6.27 11.53 6.47
N ASN A 2 5.38 11.93 7.38
CA ASN A 2 4.43 11.04 8.08
C ASN A 2 2.96 11.36 7.74
N GLU A 3 2.73 12.37 6.91
CA GLU A 3 1.41 12.93 6.61
C GLU A 3 0.38 11.89 6.12
N PRO A 4 0.67 11.00 5.13
CA PRO A 4 -0.33 10.04 4.66
C PRO A 4 -0.68 8.95 5.70
N PHE A 5 0.29 8.56 6.54
CA PHE A 5 0.06 7.61 7.62
C PHE A 5 -0.78 8.25 8.73
N ASN A 6 -0.44 9.48 9.13
CA ASN A 6 -1.17 10.23 10.14
C ASN A 6 -2.62 10.52 9.73
N GLU A 7 -2.86 10.91 8.47
CA GLU A 7 -4.23 11.06 7.94
C GLU A 7 -5.02 9.75 7.99
N SER A 8 -4.36 8.62 7.72
CA SER A 8 -4.99 7.30 7.80
C SER A 8 -5.40 6.99 9.23
N LEU A 9 -4.54 7.29 10.21
CA LEU A 9 -4.84 7.16 11.64
C LEU A 9 -6.03 8.05 12.05
N GLU A 10 -6.06 9.30 11.60
CA GLU A 10 -7.17 10.22 11.89
C GLU A 10 -8.50 9.70 11.32
N LYS A 11 -8.49 9.25 10.05
CA LYS A 11 -9.67 8.66 9.40
C LYS A 11 -10.16 7.41 10.13
N ILE A 12 -9.24 6.59 10.66
CA ILE A 12 -9.58 5.42 11.48
C ILE A 12 -10.22 5.86 12.80
N ALA A 13 -9.64 6.83 13.50
CA ALA A 13 -10.12 7.32 14.78
C ALA A 13 -11.54 7.90 14.71
N ILE A 14 -11.89 8.60 13.61
CA ILE A 14 -13.23 9.17 13.40
C ILE A 14 -14.24 8.18 12.78
N GLY A 15 -13.85 6.92 12.56
CA GLY A 15 -14.71 5.89 11.97
C GLY A 15 -15.04 6.11 10.49
N LYS A 16 -14.30 6.97 9.79
CA LYS A 16 -14.48 7.25 8.34
C LYS A 16 -13.41 6.61 7.47
N ALA A 17 -12.58 5.72 8.02
CA ALA A 17 -11.56 5.03 7.27
C ALA A 17 -12.16 4.08 6.23
N SER A 18 -11.64 4.15 5.01
CA SER A 18 -11.88 3.14 3.98
C SER A 18 -11.11 1.86 4.30
N ALA A 19 -11.65 0.73 3.85
CA ALA A 19 -11.00 -0.58 3.91
C ALA A 19 -9.57 -0.48 3.35
N SER A 20 -8.57 -0.71 4.21
CA SER A 20 -7.15 -0.59 3.86
C SER A 20 -6.29 -1.55 4.67
N PHE A 21 -5.08 -1.82 4.17
CA PHE A 21 -4.08 -2.60 4.89
C PHE A 21 -3.79 -2.02 6.28
N ILE A 22 -3.62 -0.69 6.37
CA ILE A 22 -3.32 -0.01 7.64
C ILE A 22 -4.49 -0.20 8.62
N GLN A 23 -5.74 -0.02 8.18
CA GLN A 23 -6.91 -0.22 9.03
C GLN A 23 -6.99 -1.66 9.55
N GLN A 24 -6.82 -2.64 8.66
CA GLN A 24 -6.88 -4.06 9.03
C GLN A 24 -5.75 -4.42 10.00
N ALA A 25 -4.51 -4.06 9.68
CA ALA A 25 -3.34 -4.35 10.52
C ALA A 25 -3.40 -3.69 11.90
N LEU A 26 -4.01 -2.50 12.01
CA LEU A 26 -4.25 -1.84 13.30
C LEU A 26 -5.41 -2.46 14.08
N THR A 27 -6.42 -2.99 13.40
CA THR A 27 -7.58 -3.66 14.03
C THR A 27 -7.20 -5.05 14.54
N ASP A 28 -6.37 -5.77 13.80
CA ASP A 28 -5.91 -7.14 14.11
C ASP A 28 -4.79 -7.16 15.16
N ARG A 29 -4.40 -6.00 15.68
CA ARG A 29 -3.38 -5.85 16.70
C ARG A 29 -3.87 -6.53 17.99
N VAL A 30 -3.31 -7.71 18.28
CA VAL A 30 -3.59 -8.48 19.50
C VAL A 30 -3.31 -7.60 20.73
N GLU A 31 -4.17 -7.66 21.75
CA GLU A 31 -3.98 -7.00 23.04
C GLU A 31 -2.74 -7.56 23.76
N GLY A 32 -1.59 -7.04 23.37
CA GLY A 32 -0.27 -7.33 23.89
C GLY A 32 0.63 -6.23 23.36
N HIS A 33 1.17 -5.40 24.26
CA HIS A 33 2.03 -4.28 23.89
C HIS A 33 3.35 -4.83 23.31
N VAL A 34 3.36 -5.13 22.01
CA VAL A 34 4.59 -5.30 21.25
C VAL A 34 5.08 -3.89 20.92
N PRO A 35 6.26 -3.47 21.40
CA PRO A 35 6.82 -2.19 21.02
C PRO A 35 6.99 -2.10 19.50
N ASN A 36 6.83 -0.90 18.93
CA ASN A 36 7.07 -0.58 17.52
C ASN A 36 6.07 -1.13 16.47
N THR A 37 4.99 -1.80 16.85
CA THR A 37 4.00 -2.33 15.88
C THR A 37 3.49 -1.29 14.89
N GLU A 38 3.26 -0.05 15.32
CA GLU A 38 2.81 1.02 14.42
C GLU A 38 3.87 1.45 13.40
N GLU A 39 5.14 1.48 13.81
CA GLU A 39 6.25 1.79 12.92
C GLU A 39 6.43 0.67 11.89
N ASP A 40 6.31 -0.59 12.32
CA ASP A 40 6.38 -1.76 11.44
C ASP A 40 5.25 -1.75 10.42
N ILE A 41 4.01 -1.46 10.84
CA ILE A 41 2.85 -1.32 9.95
C ILE A 41 3.08 -0.18 8.94
N LYS A 42 3.60 0.95 9.40
CA LYS A 42 3.92 2.09 8.52
C LYS A 42 4.98 1.71 7.48
N GLN A 43 6.06 1.04 7.90
CA GLN A 43 7.14 0.62 7.01
C GLN A 43 6.67 -0.44 6.01
N ALA A 44 5.85 -1.40 6.44
CA ALA A 44 5.24 -2.39 5.57
C ALA A 44 4.35 -1.72 4.51
N ALA A 45 3.48 -0.79 4.91
CA ALA A 45 2.62 -0.05 4.00
C ALA A 45 3.43 0.78 2.98
N ALA A 46 4.48 1.48 3.44
CA ALA A 46 5.36 2.26 2.57
C ALA A 46 6.11 1.39 1.55
N THR A 47 6.60 0.23 1.99
CA THR A 47 7.30 -0.74 1.13
C THR A 47 6.35 -1.30 0.08
N MET A 48 5.16 -1.75 0.48
CA MET A 48 4.15 -2.27 -0.43
C MET A 48 3.74 -1.24 -1.48
N TYR A 49 3.50 0.01 -1.07
CA TYR A 49 3.14 1.07 -2.00
C TYR A 49 4.25 1.36 -3.00
N THR A 50 5.50 1.47 -2.53
CA THR A 50 6.65 1.79 -3.38
C THR A 50 6.94 0.65 -4.37
N ALA A 51 7.04 -0.59 -3.87
CA ALA A 51 7.32 -1.74 -4.72
C ALA A 51 6.16 -2.04 -5.69
N GLY A 52 4.92 -1.94 -5.20
CA GLY A 52 3.72 -2.19 -6.00
C GLY A 52 3.52 -1.15 -7.09
N SER A 53 3.74 0.14 -6.81
CA SER A 53 3.62 1.20 -7.81
C SER A 53 4.65 1.07 -8.92
N ASP A 54 5.93 0.90 -8.59
CA ASP A 54 7.02 0.80 -9.57
C ASP A 54 6.82 -0.41 -10.50
N THR A 55 6.57 -1.59 -9.93
CA THR A 55 6.38 -2.81 -10.72
C THR A 55 5.09 -2.79 -11.53
N THR A 56 3.99 -2.26 -10.98
CA THR A 56 2.71 -2.17 -11.72
C THR A 56 2.82 -1.22 -12.90
N VAL A 57 3.50 -0.07 -12.73
CA VAL A 57 3.76 0.87 -13.82
C VAL A 57 4.60 0.20 -14.90
N ALA A 58 5.66 -0.50 -14.54
CA ALA A 58 6.51 -1.22 -15.50
C ALA A 58 5.73 -2.30 -16.27
N VAL A 59 4.88 -3.06 -15.59
CA VAL A 59 4.03 -4.08 -16.21
C VAL A 59 3.04 -3.45 -17.18
N ILE A 60 2.33 -2.39 -16.78
CA ILE A 60 1.37 -1.69 -17.66
C ILE A 60 2.09 -1.16 -18.92
N HIS A 61 3.24 -0.52 -18.76
CA HIS A 61 4.04 -0.06 -19.91
C HIS A 61 4.41 -1.20 -20.84
N THR A 62 4.87 -2.32 -20.28
CA THR A 62 5.26 -3.50 -21.07
C THR A 62 4.06 -4.08 -21.82
N LEU A 63 2.91 -4.21 -21.17
CA LEU A 63 1.68 -4.72 -21.78
C LEU A 63 1.16 -3.83 -22.90
N ILE A 64 1.39 -2.52 -22.84
CA ILE A 64 1.01 -1.57 -23.89
C ILE A 64 2.06 -1.54 -25.02
N LEU A 65 3.35 -1.58 -24.70
CA LEU A 65 4.43 -1.46 -25.69
C LEU A 65 4.62 -2.75 -26.49
N LEU A 66 4.48 -3.91 -25.87
CA LEU A 66 4.73 -5.20 -26.53
C LEU A 66 3.85 -5.40 -27.78
N PRO A 67 2.53 -5.15 -27.76
CA PRO A 67 1.70 -5.31 -28.94
C PRO A 67 1.93 -4.22 -30.02
N ILE A 68 2.43 -3.04 -29.62
CA ILE A 68 2.80 -1.97 -30.56
C ILE A 68 4.07 -2.35 -31.34
N LEU A 69 5.05 -2.92 -30.65
CA LEU A 69 6.34 -3.30 -31.23
C LEU A 69 6.29 -4.63 -31.98
N HIS A 70 5.37 -5.52 -31.59
CA HIS A 70 5.21 -6.87 -32.15
C HIS A 70 3.74 -7.16 -32.50
N PRO A 71 3.15 -6.44 -33.48
CA PRO A 71 1.77 -6.63 -33.89
C PRO A 71 1.48 -8.05 -34.41
N GLU A 72 2.50 -8.80 -34.81
CA GLU A 72 2.41 -10.20 -35.26
C GLU A 72 2.11 -11.23 -34.14
N ILE A 73 2.23 -10.83 -32.87
CA ILE A 73 1.97 -11.69 -31.70
C ILE A 73 0.51 -11.53 -31.20
N GLN A 74 -0.23 -10.53 -31.70
CA GLN A 74 -1.62 -10.25 -31.32
C GLN A 74 -2.65 -11.20 -31.93
#